data_AF-A0A7J9YLW5-F1
#
_entry.id   AF-A0A7J9YLW5-F1
#
_cell.length_a   1.000
_cell.length_b   1.000
_cell.length_c   1.000
_cell.angle_alpha   90.00
_cell.angle_beta   90.00
_cell.angle_gamma   90.00
#
_symmetry.space_group_name_H-M   'P 1'
#
loop_
_entity.id
_entity.type
_entity.pdbx_description
1 polymer ?
#
loop_
_entity_poly.entity_id
_entity_poly.type
_entity_poly.pdbx_seq_one_letter_code
_entity_poly.pdbx_strand_id
1 'polypeptide(L)' 'MNTLSGILNALTNFDGTLWLALVLGVITGLLVGVLPGLTFVMGLLLILPFTYGMTVEVGISLMIAVYIAGTYGG' A
#
# COMPACT_ATOMS: atom_id res chain seq x y z
N MET A 1 15.13 14.44 21.94
CA MET A 1 14.56 13.20 22.53
C MET A 1 13.33 12.67 21.79
N ASN A 2 12.81 13.37 20.76
CA ASN A 2 11.53 13.04 20.13
C ASN A 2 11.66 12.12 18.91
N THR A 3 12.84 12.07 18.27
CA THR A 3 13.11 11.16 17.14
C THR A 3 13.26 9.72 17.59
N LEU A 4 13.90 9.49 18.74
CA LEU A 4 14.06 8.16 19.31
C LEU A 4 12.74 7.58 19.80
N SER A 5 11.88 8.39 20.42
CA SER A 5 10.53 7.98 20.81
C SER A 5 9.59 7.77 19.62
N GLY A 6 9.79 8.50 18.52
CA GLY A 6 9.08 8.29 17.25
C GLY A 6 9.45 6.97 16.58
N ILE A 7 10.75 6.63 16.51
CA ILE A 7 11.23 5.34 15.98
C ILE A 7 10.71 4.20 16.84
N LEU A 8 10.75 4.34 18.16
CA LEU A 8 10.26 3.32 19.08
C LEU A 8 8.75 3.06 18.89
N ASN A 9 7.96 4.13 18.75
CA ASN A 9 6.53 4.01 18.43
C ASN A 9 6.29 3.29 17.10
N ALA A 10 7.04 3.61 16.04
CA ALA A 10 6.85 2.96 14.74
C ALA A 10 7.14 1.45 14.78
N LEU A 11 8.05 1.01 15.66
CA LEU A 11 8.39 -0.40 15.84
C LEU A 11 7.40 -1.16 16.73
N THR A 12 6.78 -0.48 17.70
CA THR A 12 5.87 -1.12 18.67
C THR A 12 4.39 -1.03 18.28
N ASN A 13 3.99 -0.08 17.44
CA ASN A 13 2.60 0.05 17.00
C ASN A 13 2.29 -0.89 15.85
N PHE A 14 1.74 -2.05 16.19
CA PHE A 14 1.29 -3.03 15.22
C PHE A 14 -0.21 -2.85 14.94
N ASP A 15 -0.56 -2.00 13.97
CA ASP A 15 -1.95 -1.82 13.52
C ASP A 15 -2.32 -2.88 12.47
N GLY A 16 -3.20 -3.80 12.85
CA GLY A 16 -3.66 -4.89 11.98
C GLY A 16 -4.34 -4.41 10.70
N THR A 17 -4.98 -3.24 10.71
CA THR A 17 -5.66 -2.68 9.53
C THR A 17 -4.64 -2.25 8.47
N LEU A 18 -3.55 -1.64 8.91
CA LEU A 18 -2.46 -1.21 8.04
C LEU A 18 -1.75 -2.41 7.42
N TRP A 19 -1.46 -3.43 8.23
CA TRP A 19 -0.86 -4.68 7.73
C TRP A 19 -1.77 -5.41 6.73
N LEU A 20 -3.07 -5.46 6.98
CA LEU A 20 -4.02 -6.05 6.03
C LEU A 20 -4.05 -5.28 4.72
N ALA A 21 -4.06 -3.95 4.77
CA ALA A 21 -3.99 -3.11 3.58
C ALA A 21 -2.68 -3.33 2.80
N LEU A 22 -1.54 -3.49 3.48
CA LEU A 22 -0.28 -3.82 2.81
C LEU A 22 -0.34 -5.15 2.07
N VAL A 23 -0.86 -6.21 2.71
CA VAL A 23 -0.97 -7.53 2.07
C VAL A 23 -1.91 -7.50 0.87
N LEU A 24 -3.09 -6.89 1.01
CA LEU A 24 -4.04 -6.73 -0.08
C LEU A 24 -3.47 -5.87 -1.21
N GLY A 25 -2.76 -4.80 -0.87
CA GLY A 25 -2.08 -3.94 -1.83
C GLY A 25 -1.01 -4.68 -2.62
N VAL A 26 -0.20 -5.52 -1.97
CA VAL A 26 0.80 -6.36 -2.65
C VAL A 26 0.14 -7.35 -3.59
N ILE A 27 -0.87 -8.11 -3.14
CA ILE A 27 -1.58 -9.08 -4.00
C ILE A 27 -2.19 -8.37 -5.21
N THR A 28 -2.87 -7.26 -4.99
CA THR A 28 -3.51 -6.48 -6.06
C THR A 28 -2.47 -5.90 -7.01
N GLY A 29 -1.35 -5.40 -6.49
CA GLY A 29 -0.23 -4.91 -7.29
C GLY A 29 0.37 -6.01 -8.18
N LEU A 30 0.59 -7.21 -7.63
CA LEU A 30 1.07 -8.36 -8.41
C LEU A 30 0.11 -8.73 -9.56
N LEU A 31 -1.20 -8.75 -9.28
CA LEU A 31 -2.22 -9.01 -10.31
C LEU A 31 -2.19 -7.95 -11.41
N VAL A 32 -2.05 -6.66 -11.03
CA VAL A 32 -1.91 -5.57 -11.99
C VAL A 32 -0.63 -5.73 -12.82
N GLY A 33 0.48 -6.11 -12.21
CA GLY A 33 1.78 -6.25 -12.88
C GLY A 33 1.83 -7.38 -13.91
N VAL A 34 1.13 -8.49 -13.65
CA VAL A 34 1.10 -9.65 -14.56
C VAL A 34 0.13 -9.45 -15.75
N LEU A 35 -0.88 -8.59 -15.62
CA LEU A 35 -1.88 -8.39 -16.67
C LEU A 35 -1.33 -7.52 -17.83
N PRO A 36 -1.19 -8.07 -19.05
CA PRO A 36 -0.73 -7.29 -20.19
C PRO A 36 -1.77 -6.24 -20.59
N GLY A 37 -1.36 -4.97 -20.63
CA GLY A 37 -2.22 -3.86 -21.05
C GLY A 37 -2.87 -3.07 -19.91
N LEU A 38 -2.77 -3.53 -18.66
CA LEU A 38 -3.11 -2.71 -17.48
C LEU A 38 -1.84 -2.01 -17.00
N THR A 39 -1.52 -0.87 -17.61
CA THR A 39 -0.33 -0.10 -17.20
C THR A 39 -0.43 0.27 -15.72
N PHE A 40 0.72 0.38 -15.06
CA PHE A 40 0.82 0.69 -13.63
C PHE A 40 -0.03 1.92 -13.20
N VAL A 41 -0.06 2.97 -14.03
CA VAL A 41 -0.86 4.19 -13.76
C VAL A 41 -2.36 3.86 -13.71
N MET A 42 -2.86 2.99 -14.59
CA MET A 42 -4.26 2.59 -14.60
C MET A 42 -4.61 1.71 -13.39
N GLY A 43 -3.71 0.82 -12.97
CA GLY A 43 -3.89 0.04 -11.75
C GLY A 43 -4.04 0.91 -10.49
N LEU A 44 -3.20 1.93 -10.33
CA LEU A 44 -3.33 2.88 -9.21
C LEU A 44 -4.63 3.68 -9.25
N LEU A 45 -5.03 4.15 -10.44
CA LEU A 45 -6.27 4.92 -10.59
C LEU A 45 -7.51 4.11 -10.18
N LEU A 46 -7.51 2.80 -10.43
CA LEU A 46 -8.59 1.91 -10.00
C LEU A 46 -8.62 1.70 -8.49
N ILE A 47 -7.48 1.77 -7.81
CA ILE A 47 -7.41 1.61 -6.35
C ILE A 47 -7.67 2.93 -5.60
N LEU A 48 -7.38 4.08 -6.21
CA LEU A 48 -7.64 5.41 -5.64
C LEU A 48 -9.04 5.58 -5.00
N PRO A 49 -10.18 5.23 -5.65
CA PRO A 49 -11.49 5.40 -5.03
C PRO A 49 -11.69 4.60 -3.74
N PHE A 50 -10.99 3.47 -3.58
CA PHE A 50 -11.05 2.66 -2.37
C PHE A 50 -10.33 3.33 -1.18
N THR A 51 -9.43 4.28 -1.44
CA THR A 51 -8.70 5.00 -0.39
C THR A 51 -9.46 6.18 0.22
N TYR A 52 -10.54 6.66 -0.41
CA TYR A 52 -11.27 7.86 0.05
C TYR A 52 -11.98 7.70 1.39
N GLY A 53 -12.31 6.46 1.78
CA GLY A 53 -12.92 6.15 3.08
C GLY A 53 -11.91 5.74 4.16
N MET A 54 -10.60 5.67 3.83
CA MET A 54 -9.57 5.14 4.72
C MET A 54 -8.86 6.27 5.47
N THR A 55 -8.20 5.94 6.60
CA THR A 55 -7.26 6.89 7.21
C THR A 55 -6.08 7.13 6.28
N VAL A 56 -5.43 8.29 6.42
CA VAL A 56 -4.32 8.70 5.56
C VAL A 56 -3.18 7.69 5.62
N GLU A 57 -2.87 7.12 6.79
CA GLU A 57 -1.78 6.14 6.92
C GLU A 57 -2.08 4.87 6.12
N VAL A 58 -3.30 4.34 6.26
CA VAL A 58 -3.68 3.08 5.63
C VAL A 58 -3.81 3.25 4.11
N GLY A 59 -4.46 4.32 3.65
CA GLY A 59 -4.65 4.61 2.23
C GLY A 59 -3.33 4.79 1.46
N ILE A 60 -2.38 5.53 2.04
CA ILE A 60 -1.04 5.69 1.43
C ILE A 60 -0.29 4.36 1.42
N SER A 61 -0.37 3.56 2.49
CA SER A 61 0.32 2.25 2.54
C SER A 61 -0.20 1.30 1.46
N LEU A 62 -1.52 1.25 1.23
CA LEU A 62 -2.16 0.46 0.19
C LEU A 62 -1.69 0.88 -1.20
N MET A 63 -1.69 2.19 -1.48
CA MET A 63 -1.25 2.75 -2.76
C MET A 63 0.21 2.42 -3.05
N ILE A 64 1.09 2.58 -2.06
CA ILE A 64 2.52 2.27 -2.20
C ILE A 64 2.74 0.76 -2.37
N ALA A 65 2.02 -0.08 -1.63
CA ALA A 65 2.10 -1.52 -1.78
C ALA A 65 1.71 -1.97 -3.20
N VAL A 66 0.60 -1.44 -3.75
CA VAL A 66 0.18 -1.70 -5.13
C VAL A 66 1.23 -1.20 -6.13
N TYR A 67 1.77 0.01 -5.91
CA TYR A 67 2.82 0.59 -6.75
C TYR A 67 4.05 -0.31 -6.85
N ILE A 68 4.62 -0.66 -5.69
CA ILE A 68 5.89 -1.38 -5.64
C ILE A 68 5.70 -2.80 -6.16
N ALA A 69 4.64 -3.48 -5.73
CA ALA A 69 4.36 -4.85 -6.17
C ALA A 69 4.04 -4.95 -7.66
N GLY A 70 3.28 -3.99 -8.22
CA GLY A 70 2.97 -4.01 -9.66
C GLY A 70 4.12 -3.58 -10.57
N THR A 71 5.10 -2.83 -10.05
CA THR A 71 6.25 -2.36 -10.84
C THR A 71 7.41 -3.36 -10.80
N TYR A 72 7.62 -4.05 -9.67
CA TYR A 72 8.80 -4.89 -9.43
C TYR A 72 8.48 -6.35 -9.06
N GLY A 73 7.20 -6.73 -9.01
CA GLY A 73 6.77 -8.06 -8.57
C GLY A 73 6.52 -9.08 -9.68
N GLY A 74 6.76 -8.73 -10.94
CA GLY A 74 6.63 -9.60 -12.12
C GLY A 74 7.68 -9.26 -13.17
#